data_AF-A0A538RP14-F1
#
_entry.id   AF-A0A538RP14-F1
#
_cell.length_a   1.000
_cell.length_b   1.000
_cell.length_c   1.000
_cell.angle_alpha   90.00
_cell.angle_beta   90.00
_cell.angle_gamma   90.00
#
_symmetry.space_group_name_H-M   'P 1'
#
loop_
_entity.id
_entity.type
_entity.pdbx_description
1 polymer ?
#
loop_
_entity_poly.entity_id
_entity_poly.type
_entity_poly.pdbx_seq_one_letter_code
_entity_poly.pdbx_strand_id
1 'polypeptide(L)'
;KIEAAASVAPGIDVSATLSARGDRLILFVVNDTLSAQARTLDLSDFGEEGRNVAVWTLTDRKGAGEPDVTNSFGDPERVSPVSRELKTTAARFDYRFPALSLTVLERPVR
;
A
#
# COMPACT_ATOMS: atom_id res chain seq x y z
N LYS A 1 -26.76 -5.62 1.99
CA LYS A 1 -25.91 -6.81 2.19
C LYS A 1 -25.10 -6.95 0.91
N ILE A 2 -23.82 -6.59 0.93
CA ILE A 2 -22.96 -6.81 -0.25
C ILE A 2 -22.49 -8.26 -0.11
N GLU A 3 -23.05 -9.14 -0.93
CA GLU A 3 -22.58 -10.51 -1.04
C GLU A 3 -21.40 -10.51 -2.00
N ALA A 4 -20.19 -10.70 -1.47
CA ALA A 4 -19.01 -10.94 -2.29
C ALA A 4 -19.05 -12.40 -2.78
N ALA A 5 -19.60 -12.61 -3.97
CA ALA A 5 -19.39 -13.83 -4.73
C ALA A 5 -18.36 -13.56 -5.82
N ALA A 6 -17.09 -13.72 -5.47
CA ALA A 6 -16.01 -14.12 -6.37
C ALA A 6 -14.91 -14.69 -5.49
N SER A 7 -14.44 -15.90 -5.79
CA SER A 7 -13.19 -16.42 -5.24
C SER A 7 -12.06 -15.49 -5.72
N VAL A 8 -11.77 -14.43 -4.96
CA VAL A 8 -10.60 -13.60 -5.17
C VAL A 8 -9.41 -14.52 -4.90
N ALA A 9 -8.59 -14.77 -5.90
CA ALA A 9 -7.34 -15.48 -5.67
C ALA A 9 -6.57 -14.73 -4.56
N PRO A 10 -6.07 -15.41 -3.52
CA PRO A 10 -5.33 -14.76 -2.45
C PRO A 10 -4.18 -13.95 -3.06
N GLY A 11 -4.00 -12.70 -2.64
CA GLY A 11 -3.11 -11.81 -3.36
C GLY A 11 -3.17 -10.34 -2.96
N ILE A 12 -3.01 -9.49 -3.96
CA ILE A 12 -3.02 -8.04 -3.80
C ILE A 12 -4.37 -7.53 -4.26
N ASP A 13 -5.07 -6.79 -3.39
CA ASP A 13 -6.22 -5.97 -3.77
C ASP A 13 -5.81 -4.50 -3.85
N VAL A 14 -6.38 -3.76 -4.81
CA VAL A 14 -6.00 -2.38 -5.10
C VAL A 14 -7.23 -1.52 -5.36
N SER A 15 -7.27 -0.38 -4.70
CA SER A 15 -8.17 0.72 -5.04
C SER A 15 -7.37 1.98 -5.33
N ALA A 16 -7.78 2.75 -6.33
CA ALA A 16 -7.14 3.99 -6.70
C ALA A 16 -8.16 5.13 -6.76
N THR A 17 -7.78 6.29 -6.24
CA THR A 17 -8.60 7.50 -6.29
C THR A 17 -7.73 8.71 -6.60
N LEU A 18 -8.35 9.74 -7.14
CA LEU A 18 -7.76 11.07 -7.20
C LEU A 18 -8.16 11.88 -5.96
N SER A 19 -7.32 12.83 -5.57
CA SER A 19 -7.72 13.88 -4.62
C SER A 19 -8.90 14.68 -5.17
N ALA A 20 -9.62 15.39 -4.30
CA ALA A 20 -10.71 16.27 -4.72
C ALA A 20 -10.29 17.34 -5.75
N ARG A 21 -9.02 17.73 -5.76
CA ARG A 21 -8.44 18.67 -6.73
C ARG A 21 -7.93 18.01 -8.01
N GLY A 22 -7.86 16.68 -8.05
CA GLY A 22 -7.30 15.92 -9.17
C GLY A 22 -5.78 16.07 -9.33
N ASP A 23 -5.10 16.57 -8.30
CA ASP A 23 -3.66 16.85 -8.30
C ASP A 23 -2.81 15.78 -7.60
N ARG A 24 -3.47 14.78 -6.99
CA ARG A 24 -2.81 13.64 -6.33
C ARG A 24 -3.51 12.34 -6.72
N LEU A 25 -2.72 11.33 -7.03
CA LEU A 25 -3.15 9.95 -7.17
C LEU A 25 -2.86 9.24 -5.86
N ILE A 26 -3.87 8.56 -5.31
CA ILE A 26 -3.79 7.81 -4.07
C ILE A 26 -4.15 6.36 -4.36
N LEU A 27 -3.23 5.44 -4.08
CA LEU A 27 -3.44 3.99 -4.19
C LEU A 27 -3.53 3.41 -2.80
N PHE A 28 -4.56 2.61 -2.56
CA PHE A 28 -4.73 1.75 -1.39
C PHE A 28 -4.46 0.32 -1.84
N VAL A 29 -3.46 -0.32 -1.24
CA VAL A 29 -3.02 -1.67 -1.61
C VAL A 29 -3.06 -2.56 -0.38
N VAL A 30 -3.84 -3.63 -0.44
CA VAL A 30 -3.93 -4.65 0.61
C VAL A 30 -3.18 -5.88 0.16
N ASN A 31 -2.23 -6.34 0.98
CA ASN A 31 -1.66 -7.68 0.88
C ASN A 31 -2.17 -8.51 2.06
N ASP A 32 -3.19 -9.31 1.83
CA ASP A 32 -3.80 -10.17 2.84
C ASP A 32 -3.06 -11.52 3.00
N THR A 33 -2.00 -11.74 2.21
CA THR A 33 -1.23 -12.98 2.26
C THR A 33 -0.16 -12.95 3.35
N LEU A 34 0.25 -14.14 3.80
CA LEU A 34 1.37 -14.34 4.73
C LEU A 34 2.75 -14.10 4.09
N SER A 35 2.80 -13.69 2.82
CA SER A 35 4.03 -13.51 2.07
C SER A 35 4.10 -12.10 1.50
N ALA A 36 5.30 -11.51 1.48
CA ALA A 36 5.48 -10.25 0.78
C ALA A 36 5.34 -10.46 -0.73
N GLN A 37 4.63 -9.55 -1.41
CA GLN A 37 4.34 -9.62 -2.83
C GLN A 37 5.08 -8.50 -3.56
N ALA A 38 5.91 -8.85 -4.55
CA ALA A 38 6.50 -7.87 -5.46
C ALA A 38 5.56 -7.64 -6.65
N ARG A 39 5.31 -6.37 -6.99
CA ARG A 39 4.51 -5.97 -8.16
C ARG A 39 5.15 -4.76 -8.83
N THR A 40 5.03 -4.70 -10.14
CA THR A 40 5.36 -3.51 -10.91
C THR A 40 4.15 -2.58 -10.92
N LEU A 41 4.34 -1.35 -10.47
CA LEU A 41 3.36 -0.27 -10.58
C LEU A 41 3.67 0.51 -11.84
N ASP A 42 2.69 0.68 -12.72
CA ASP A 42 2.78 1.54 -13.90
C ASP A 42 1.79 2.70 -13.73
N LEU A 43 2.33 3.89 -13.47
CA LEU A 43 1.56 5.10 -13.22
C LEU A 43 1.78 6.14 -14.34
N SER A 44 2.21 5.69 -15.52
CA SER A 44 2.54 6.56 -16.67
C SER A 44 1.39 7.46 -17.10
N ASP A 45 0.14 6.99 -17.00
CA ASP A 45 -1.06 7.78 -17.32
C ASP A 45 -1.27 9.01 -16.41
N PHE A 46 -0.57 9.09 -15.27
CA PHE A 46 -0.76 10.14 -14.25
C PHE A 46 0.40 11.16 -14.17
N GLY A 47 1.31 11.14 -15.15
CA GLY A 47 2.37 12.15 -15.30
C GLY A 47 3.78 11.57 -15.35
N GLU A 48 4.71 12.41 -15.78
CA GLU A 48 6.09 12.03 -16.11
C GLU A 48 6.92 11.56 -14.90
N GLU A 49 8.06 10.94 -15.25
CA GLU A 49 9.06 10.30 -14.40
C GLU A 49 9.60 11.20 -13.27
N GLY A 50 10.30 10.61 -12.30
CA GLY A 50 11.11 11.41 -11.35
C GLY A 50 10.37 11.99 -10.14
N ARG A 51 9.24 11.41 -9.70
CA ARG A 51 8.45 11.96 -8.59
C ARG A 51 8.66 11.22 -7.28
N ASN A 52 8.66 11.99 -6.19
CA ASN A 52 8.57 11.44 -4.85
C ASN A 52 7.17 10.86 -4.64
N VAL A 53 7.12 9.58 -4.27
CA VAL A 53 5.91 8.90 -3.85
C VAL A 53 5.95 8.82 -2.33
N ALA A 54 4.98 9.42 -1.67
CA ALA A 54 4.81 9.25 -0.23
C ALA A 54 4.15 7.89 0.01
N VAL A 55 4.70 7.11 0.93
CA VAL A 55 4.23 5.76 1.20
C VAL A 55 4.00 5.60 2.69
N TRP A 56 2.79 5.18 3.05
CA TRP A 56 2.43 4.76 4.40
C TRP A 56 2.16 3.27 4.39
N THR A 57 2.67 2.55 5.39
CA THR A 57 2.43 1.11 5.53
C THR A 57 2.00 0.80 6.94
N LEU A 58 0.80 0.24 7.07
CA LEU A 58 0.27 -0.32 8.31
C LEU A 58 0.53 -1.83 8.30
N THR A 59 1.32 -2.30 9.26
CA THR A 59 1.66 -3.72 9.44
C THR A 59 2.15 -3.97 10.88
N ASP A 60 2.38 -5.22 11.25
CA ASP A 60 3.04 -5.58 12.51
C ASP A 60 4.51 -5.14 12.46
N ARG A 61 4.91 -4.21 13.32
CA ARG A 61 6.31 -3.75 13.41
C ARG A 61 7.24 -4.84 13.92
N LYS A 62 6.72 -5.86 14.61
CA LYS A 62 7.48 -7.03 15.04
C LYS A 62 7.61 -8.10 13.96
N GLY A 63 6.77 -8.04 12.92
CA GLY A 63 6.79 -8.99 11.81
C GLY A 63 6.49 -10.43 12.23
N ALA A 64 5.58 -10.65 13.18
CA ALA A 64 5.27 -11.98 13.69
C ALA A 64 4.61 -12.90 12.63
N GLY A 65 4.06 -12.35 11.55
CA GLY A 65 3.37 -13.13 10.51
C GLY A 65 2.00 -13.64 10.94
N GLU A 66 1.41 -13.01 11.96
CA GLU A 66 0.12 -13.37 12.55
C GLU A 66 -0.94 -12.34 12.12
N PRO A 67 -2.14 -12.77 11.68
CA PRO A 67 -3.19 -11.86 11.22
C PRO A 67 -3.94 -11.14 12.35
N ASP A 68 -3.83 -11.64 13.58
CA ASP A 68 -4.61 -11.22 14.75
C ASP A 68 -3.78 -10.39 15.76
N VAL A 69 -2.69 -9.79 15.31
CA VAL A 69 -1.87 -8.90 16.13
C VAL A 69 -2.63 -7.64 16.54
N THR A 70 -2.48 -7.23 17.80
CA THR A 70 -3.14 -6.03 18.34
C THR A 70 -2.19 -5.16 19.13
N ASN A 71 -2.51 -3.87 19.23
CA ASN A 71 -1.90 -2.96 20.19
C ASN A 71 -2.38 -3.31 21.62
N SER A 72 -1.51 -3.15 22.60
CA SER A 72 -1.80 -3.39 24.02
C SER A 72 -1.19 -2.29 24.89
N PHE A 73 -1.51 -2.25 26.19
CA PHE A 73 -0.86 -1.27 27.08
C PHE A 73 0.66 -1.44 27.16
N GLY A 74 1.17 -2.67 27.03
CA GLY A 74 2.61 -2.95 27.04
C GLY A 74 3.30 -2.74 25.70
N ASP A 75 2.52 -2.64 24.62
CA ASP A 75 3.02 -2.41 23.25
C ASP A 75 1.96 -1.65 22.44
N PRO A 76 1.78 -0.34 22.70
CA PRO A 76 0.68 0.43 22.15
C PRO A 76 0.84 0.77 20.66
N GLU A 77 2.06 0.61 20.11
CA GLU A 77 2.39 0.91 18.72
C GLU A 77 2.81 -0.33 17.92
N ARG A 78 2.48 -1.54 18.38
CA ARG A 78 2.81 -2.79 17.67
C ARG A 78 2.38 -2.74 16.20
N VAL A 79 1.15 -2.30 15.97
CA VAL A 79 0.52 -2.08 14.68
C VAL A 79 0.27 -0.59 14.53
N SER A 80 1.12 0.08 13.76
CA SER A 80 1.01 1.50 13.46
C SER A 80 1.52 1.82 12.05
N PRO A 81 1.01 2.89 11.41
CA PRO A 81 1.48 3.27 10.09
C PRO A 81 2.89 3.85 10.16
N VAL A 82 3.79 3.37 9.30
CA VAL A 82 5.12 3.93 9.09
C VAL A 82 5.15 4.64 7.74
N SER A 83 5.60 5.90 7.73
CA SER A 83 5.74 6.69 6.52
C SER A 83 7.17 6.68 5.99
N ARG A 84 7.33 6.66 4.66
CA ARG A 84 8.60 6.91 3.97
C ARG A 84 8.36 7.60 2.64
N GLU A 85 9.39 8.26 2.14
CA GLU A 85 9.41 8.73 0.75
C GLU A 85 10.15 7.72 -0.14
N LEU A 86 9.52 7.36 -1.25
CA LEU A 86 10.13 6.59 -2.33
C LEU A 86 10.49 7.54 -3.47
N LYS A 87 11.78 7.67 -3.76
CA LYS A 87 12.27 8.38 -4.94
C LYS A 87 12.17 7.44 -6.14
N THR A 88 11.29 7.76 -7.08
CA THR A 88 11.15 6.98 -8.32
C THR A 88 11.78 7.76 -9.46
N THR A 89 12.64 7.11 -10.25
CA THR A 89 13.23 7.72 -11.45
C THR A 89 12.38 7.52 -12.69
N ALA A 90 11.32 6.71 -12.60
CA ALA A 90 10.43 6.36 -13.70
C ALA A 90 8.98 6.27 -13.21
N ALA A 91 8.02 6.49 -14.11
CA ALA A 91 6.59 6.33 -13.80
C ALA A 91 6.20 4.85 -13.61
N ARG A 92 7.05 3.94 -14.08
CA ARG A 92 6.96 2.50 -13.87
C ARG A 92 8.07 2.04 -12.93
N PHE A 93 7.71 1.38 -11.82
CA PHE A 93 8.68 0.92 -10.83
C PHE A 93 8.19 -0.30 -10.06
N ASP A 94 9.12 -1.09 -9.54
CA ASP A 94 8.79 -2.24 -8.69
C ASP A 94 8.61 -1.82 -7.24
N TYR A 95 7.59 -2.38 -6.60
CA TYR A 95 7.34 -2.22 -5.19
C TYR A 95 7.05 -3.57 -4.53
N ARG A 96 7.61 -3.76 -3.34
CA ARG A 96 7.39 -4.96 -2.51
C ARG A 96 6.43 -4.62 -1.38
N PHE A 97 5.21 -5.13 -1.47
CA PHE A 97 4.19 -5.01 -0.43
C PHE A 97 4.45 -6.04 0.68
N PRO A 98 4.62 -5.64 1.95
CA PRO A 98 4.81 -6.58 3.05
C PRO A 98 3.63 -7.54 3.20
N ALA A 99 3.87 -8.70 3.80
CA ALA A 99 2.80 -9.61 4.20
C ALA A 99 1.84 -8.92 5.17
N LEU A 100 0.55 -9.30 5.16
CA LEU A 100 -0.47 -8.82 6.09
C LEU A 100 -0.41 -7.29 6.29
N SER A 101 -0.51 -6.54 5.19
CA SER A 101 -0.31 -5.09 5.23
C SER A 101 -1.34 -4.32 4.43
N LEU A 102 -1.58 -3.10 4.89
CA LEU A 102 -2.20 -2.04 4.10
C LEU A 102 -1.12 -1.01 3.75
N THR A 103 -0.89 -0.79 2.47
CA THR A 103 0.01 0.24 1.95
C THR A 103 -0.79 1.33 1.24
N VAL A 104 -0.55 2.59 1.61
CA VAL A 104 -1.06 3.74 0.88
C VAL A 104 0.11 4.39 0.14
N LEU A 105 -0.03 4.57 -1.17
CA LEU A 105 0.91 5.34 -1.98
C LEU A 105 0.22 6.61 -2.47
N GLU A 106 0.85 7.75 -2.25
CA GLU A 106 0.40 9.03 -2.79
C GLU A 106 1.48 9.64 -3.67
N ARG A 107 1.08 10.12 -4.86
CA ARG A 107 1.97 10.90 -5.72
C ARG A 107 1.25 12.10 -6.32
N PRO A 108 1.97 13.20 -6.60
CA PRO A 108 1.45 14.26 -7.46
C PRO A 108 1.10 13.77 -8.86
N VAL A 109 0.02 14.31 -9.41
CA VAL A 109 -0.42 14.17 -10.81
C VAL A 109 -0.01 15.42 -11.58
N ARG A 110 0.35 15.25 -12.87
CA ARG A 110 0.89 16.25 -13.82
C ARG A 110 2.35 16.57 -13.62
#